data_AF-A0A1Q4X6G9-F1
#
_entry.id   AF-A0A1Q4X6G9-F1
#
_cell.length_a   1.000
_cell.length_b   1.000
_cell.length_c   1.000
_cell.angle_alpha   90.00
_cell.angle_beta   90.00
_cell.angle_gamma   90.00
#
_symmetry.space_group_name_H-M   'P 1'
#
loop_
_entity.id
_entity.type
_entity.pdbx_description
1 polymer ?
#
loop_
_entity_poly.entity_id
_entity_poly.type
_entity_poly.pdbx_seq_one_letter_code
_entity_poly.pdbx_strand_id
1 'polypeptide(L)'
;MDPVSMVFGATIALGGFLFGRLVTKRQTRETLEQQRRQEQSRALGGSQNPQPLCGCGHHLVFHDQQSKRCQTQVVIPGRWTGQASSTYRQCMCQGYRGPLPLDEYYAPDYLNETDG
;
A
#
# COMPACT_ATOMS: atom_id res chain seq x y z
N MET A 1 -64.46 18.85 4.42
CA MET A 1 -63.29 18.52 3.59
C MET A 1 -63.79 17.69 2.44
N ASP A 2 -63.61 18.14 1.20
CA ASP A 2 -64.08 17.39 0.05
C ASP A 2 -63.26 16.10 -0.10
N PRO A 3 -63.91 14.93 -0.19
CA PRO A 3 -63.22 13.63 -0.22
C PRO A 3 -62.29 13.52 -1.44
N VAL A 4 -62.63 14.21 -2.52
CA VAL A 4 -61.83 14.29 -3.75
C VAL A 4 -60.47 14.94 -3.46
N SER A 5 -60.45 16.10 -2.79
CA SER A 5 -59.22 16.81 -2.44
C SER A 5 -58.32 15.99 -1.53
N MET A 6 -58.90 15.18 -0.64
CA MET A 6 -58.16 14.28 0.25
C MET A 6 -57.47 13.14 -0.53
N VAL A 7 -58.17 12.54 -1.49
CA VAL A 7 -57.60 11.48 -2.35
C VAL A 7 -56.49 12.04 -3.23
N PHE A 8 -56.67 13.23 -3.81
CA PHE A 8 -55.62 13.90 -4.58
C PHE A 8 -54.39 14.24 -3.73
N GLY A 9 -54.57 14.77 -2.51
CA GLY A 9 -53.47 15.01 -1.59
C GLY A 9 -52.70 13.73 -1.22
N ALA A 10 -53.44 12.65 -0.93
CA ALA A 10 -52.85 11.36 -0.57
C ALA A 10 -52.05 10.73 -1.71
N THR A 11 -52.56 10.81 -2.95
CA THR A 11 -51.87 10.27 -4.13
C THR A 11 -50.59 11.03 -4.45
N ILE A 12 -50.61 12.37 -4.36
CA ILE A 12 -49.41 13.21 -4.55
C ILE A 12 -48.36 12.89 -3.48
N ALA A 13 -48.76 12.82 -2.21
CA ALA A 13 -47.84 12.52 -1.11
C ALA A 13 -47.20 11.13 -1.24
N LEU A 14 -48.00 10.11 -1.58
CA LEU A 14 -47.51 8.74 -1.77
C LEU A 14 -46.56 8.65 -2.97
N GLY A 15 -46.91 9.31 -4.08
CA GLY A 15 -46.08 9.38 -5.29
C GLY A 15 -44.71 10.02 -5.00
N GLY A 16 -44.70 11.17 -4.31
CA GLY A 16 -43.47 11.85 -3.92
C GLY A 16 -42.58 11.01 -3.00
N PHE A 17 -43.17 10.32 -2.01
CA PHE A 17 -42.41 9.46 -1.09
C PHE A 17 -41.76 8.27 -1.80
N LEU A 18 -42.50 7.56 -2.66
CA LEU A 18 -41.97 6.42 -3.39
C LEU A 18 -40.86 6.85 -4.37
N PHE A 19 -41.06 7.96 -5.08
CA PHE A 19 -40.06 8.51 -5.98
C PHE A 19 -38.79 8.94 -5.23
N GLY A 20 -38.93 9.66 -4.12
CA GLY A 20 -37.81 10.07 -3.27
C GLY A 20 -37.00 8.86 -2.78
N ARG A 21 -37.68 7.82 -2.29
CA ARG A 21 -37.01 6.60 -1.81
C ARG A 21 -36.22 5.87 -2.91
N LEU A 22 -36.74 5.85 -4.14
CA LEU A 22 -36.06 5.24 -5.29
C LEU A 22 -34.82 6.04 -5.71
N VAL A 23 -34.90 7.37 -5.74
CA VAL A 23 -33.76 8.25 -6.06
C VAL A 23 -32.66 8.11 -5.02
N THR A 24 -33.00 8.19 -3.73
CA THR A 24 -31.99 8.04 -2.65
C THR A 24 -31.30 6.69 -2.71
N LYS A 25 -32.04 5.60 -2.96
CA LYS A 25 -31.46 4.25 -3.09
C LYS A 25 -30.48 4.13 -4.25
N ARG A 26 -30.75 4.80 -5.38
CA ARG A 26 -29.83 4.84 -6.53
C ARG A 26 -28.56 5.61 -6.18
N GLN A 27 -28.70 6.80 -5.60
CA GLN A 27 -27.56 7.62 -5.18
C GLN A 27 -26.64 6.88 -4.20
N THR A 28 -27.20 6.19 -3.20
CA THR A 28 -26.38 5.41 -2.24
C THR A 28 -25.62 4.27 -2.92
N ARG A 29 -26.20 3.63 -3.95
CA ARG A 29 -25.50 2.56 -4.69
C ARG A 29 -24.35 3.13 -5.51
N GLU A 30 -24.57 4.24 -6.19
CA GLU A 30 -23.54 4.92 -6.98
C GLU A 30 -22.37 5.40 -6.11
N THR A 31 -22.65 5.98 -4.93
CA THR A 31 -21.57 6.41 -4.01
C THR A 31 -20.78 5.22 -3.47
N LEU A 32 -21.43 4.11 -3.11
CA LEU A 32 -20.75 2.88 -2.68
C LEU A 32 -19.90 2.27 -3.81
N GLU A 33 -20.39 2.30 -5.05
CA GLU A 33 -19.62 1.84 -6.21
C GLU A 33 -18.41 2.72 -6.49
N GLN A 34 -18.56 4.04 -6.37
CA GLN A 34 -17.45 4.99 -6.49
C GLN A 34 -16.40 4.78 -5.39
N GLN A 35 -16.84 4.59 -4.13
CA GLN A 35 -15.94 4.28 -3.02
C GLN A 35 -15.17 2.99 -3.28
N ARG A 36 -15.85 1.91 -3.71
CA ARG A 36 -15.19 0.64 -4.05
C ARG A 36 -14.16 0.81 -5.18
N ARG A 37 -14.48 1.56 -6.24
CA ARG A 37 -13.54 1.85 -7.33
C ARG A 37 -12.34 2.65 -6.82
N GLN A 38 -12.57 3.62 -5.93
CA GLN A 38 -11.50 4.41 -5.33
C GLN A 38 -10.59 3.55 -4.46
N GLU A 39 -11.14 2.67 -3.61
CA GLU A 39 -10.39 1.71 -2.80
C GLU A 39 -9.57 0.76 -3.68
N GLN A 40 -10.17 0.20 -4.72
CA GLN A 40 -9.46 -0.62 -5.70
C GLN A 40 -8.32 0.16 -6.37
N SER A 41 -8.58 1.41 -6.80
CA SER A 41 -7.53 2.25 -7.40
C SER A 41 -6.44 2.65 -6.41
N ARG A 42 -6.71 2.71 -5.10
CA ARG A 42 -5.68 2.95 -4.06
C ARG A 42 -4.85 1.69 -3.83
N ALA A 43 -5.49 0.53 -3.76
CA ALA A 43 -4.81 -0.75 -3.65
C ALA A 43 -3.91 -1.04 -4.87
N LEU A 44 -4.38 -0.68 -6.08
CA LEU A 44 -3.63 -0.84 -7.34
C LEU A 44 -2.65 0.31 -7.62
N GLY A 45 -3.01 1.54 -7.24
CA GLY A 45 -2.22 2.77 -7.45
C GLY A 45 -1.00 2.87 -6.54
N GLY A 46 -0.87 1.96 -5.58
CA GLY A 46 0.37 1.70 -4.85
C GLY A 46 1.36 0.79 -5.58
N SER A 47 1.21 0.58 -6.90
CA SER A 47 2.12 -0.23 -7.73
C SER A 47 3.46 0.47 -8.00
N GLN A 48 4.09 0.98 -6.95
CA GLN A 48 5.55 0.88 -6.90
C GLN A 48 5.81 -0.46 -6.24
N ASN A 49 6.39 -1.40 -6.99
CA ASN A 49 6.90 -2.62 -6.36
C ASN A 49 7.75 -2.17 -5.16
N PRO A 50 7.43 -2.62 -3.94
CA PRO A 50 8.15 -2.17 -2.75
C PRO A 50 9.63 -2.45 -3.00
N GLN A 51 10.45 -1.40 -2.99
CA GLN A 51 11.86 -1.58 -3.20
C GLN A 51 12.43 -2.27 -1.96
N PRO A 52 13.04 -3.46 -2.11
CA PRO A 52 13.62 -4.16 -0.97
C PRO A 52 14.91 -3.44 -0.56
N LEU A 53 14.81 -2.52 0.40
CA LEU A 53 15.94 -1.75 0.94
C LEU A 53 16.36 -2.28 2.32
N CYS A 54 17.67 -2.40 2.60
CA CYS A 54 18.18 -2.61 3.97
C CYS A 54 17.96 -1.32 4.80
N GLY A 55 18.01 -1.42 6.13
CA GLY A 55 18.11 -0.26 7.03
C GLY A 55 19.29 0.70 6.74
N CYS A 56 20.27 0.31 5.91
CA CYS A 56 21.31 1.21 5.39
C CYS A 56 20.95 1.93 4.07
N GLY A 57 19.75 1.71 3.52
CA GLY A 57 19.27 2.33 2.29
C GLY A 57 19.73 1.67 0.98
N HIS A 58 20.52 0.59 1.04
CA HIS A 58 20.94 -0.14 -0.16
C HIS A 58 19.94 -1.24 -0.54
N HIS A 59 19.85 -1.50 -1.84
CA HIS A 59 19.01 -2.55 -2.38
C HIS A 59 19.47 -3.94 -1.92
N LEU A 60 18.54 -4.82 -1.56
CA LEU A 60 18.82 -6.18 -1.10
C LEU A 60 19.59 -7.02 -2.14
N VAL A 61 19.56 -6.63 -3.42
CA VAL A 61 20.35 -7.25 -4.50
C VAL A 61 21.86 -7.19 -4.23
N PHE A 62 22.33 -6.22 -3.43
CA PHE A 62 23.74 -6.12 -3.04
C PHE A 62 24.09 -6.95 -1.79
N HIS A 63 23.16 -7.74 -1.28
CA HIS A 63 23.41 -8.61 -0.13
C HIS A 63 23.78 -10.01 -0.57
N ASP A 64 24.78 -10.57 0.11
CA ASP A 64 25.06 -11.99 0.03
C ASP A 64 23.94 -12.81 0.70
N GLN A 65 23.45 -13.86 0.04
CA GLN A 65 22.30 -14.64 0.55
C GLN A 65 22.64 -15.42 1.83
N GLN A 66 23.87 -15.94 1.96
CA GLN A 66 24.26 -16.76 3.12
C GLN A 66 24.65 -15.91 4.33
N SER A 67 25.59 -14.98 4.15
CA SER A 67 26.11 -14.14 5.22
C SER A 67 25.20 -12.97 5.60
N LYS A 68 24.24 -12.64 4.71
CA LYS A 68 23.34 -11.48 4.80
C LYS A 68 24.09 -10.15 4.90
N ARG A 69 25.34 -10.08 4.44
CA ARG A 69 26.17 -8.87 4.50
C ARG A 69 26.01 -8.05 3.23
N CYS A 70 26.01 -6.73 3.40
CA CYS A 70 25.99 -5.81 2.28
C CYS A 70 27.37 -5.74 1.61
N GLN A 71 27.40 -5.85 0.27
CA GLN A 71 28.62 -5.81 -0.54
C GLN A 71 28.92 -4.41 -1.11
N THR A 72 28.02 -3.45 -0.92
CA THR A 72 28.19 -2.06 -1.40
C THR A 72 29.18 -1.26 -0.56
N GLN A 73 29.59 -0.10 -1.08
CA GLN A 73 30.45 0.86 -0.39
C GLN A 73 29.64 2.08 0.05
N VAL A 74 29.99 2.63 1.23
CA VAL A 74 29.49 3.89 1.76
C VAL A 74 30.58 4.94 1.75
N VAL A 75 30.18 6.19 1.52
CA VAL A 75 31.05 7.35 1.66
C VAL A 75 31.01 7.82 3.10
N ILE A 76 32.13 7.73 3.80
CA ILE A 76 32.26 8.29 5.15
C ILE A 76 32.82 9.71 5.00
N PRO A 77 32.06 10.75 5.40
CA PRO A 77 32.55 12.12 5.37
C PRO A 77 33.73 12.28 6.34
N GLY A 78 34.58 13.27 6.06
CA GLY A 78 35.73 13.58 6.91
C GLY A 78 35.34 13.83 8.38
N ARG A 79 36.29 13.60 9.29
CA ARG A 79 36.08 13.68 10.75
C ARG A 79 35.69 15.09 11.26
N TRP A 80 35.85 16.13 10.44
CA TRP A 80 35.61 17.52 10.81
C TRP A 80 34.73 18.24 9.77
N THR A 81 33.87 19.15 10.25
CA THR A 81 33.00 19.96 9.40
C THR A 81 33.83 20.90 8.51
N GLY A 82 33.67 20.79 7.19
CA GLY A 82 34.42 21.59 6.21
C GLY A 82 35.65 20.89 5.59
N GLN A 83 35.96 19.66 5.99
CA GLN A 83 37.04 18.88 5.37
C GLN A 83 36.53 18.15 4.12
N ALA A 84 37.12 18.44 2.95
CA ALA A 84 36.69 17.88 1.66
C ALA A 84 37.05 16.38 1.45
N SER A 85 37.83 15.81 2.36
CA SER A 85 38.26 14.41 2.26
C SER A 85 37.13 13.46 2.65
N SER A 86 36.70 12.61 1.73
CA SER A 86 35.83 11.47 2.00
C SER A 86 36.58 10.16 1.80
N THR A 87 36.26 9.13 2.59
CA THR A 87 36.80 7.79 2.38
C THR A 87 35.69 6.81 2.04
N TYR A 88 35.94 5.92 1.09
CA TYR A 88 35.04 4.83 0.77
C TYR A 88 35.34 3.65 1.69
N ARG A 89 34.30 3.08 2.30
CA ARG A 89 34.40 1.86 3.12
C ARG A 89 33.25 0.92 2.75
N GLN A 90 33.44 -0.38 2.95
CA GLN A 90 32.36 -1.35 2.78
C GLN A 90 31.24 -1.06 3.80
N CYS A 91 30.00 -1.17 3.34
CA CYS A 91 28.84 -1.04 4.22
C CYS A 91 28.86 -2.12 5.30
N MET A 92 28.64 -1.72 6.55
CA MET A 92 28.61 -2.63 7.70
C MET A 92 27.19 -3.09 8.05
N CYS A 93 26.17 -2.83 7.22
CA CYS A 93 24.83 -3.42 7.38
C CYS A 93 24.93 -4.94 7.25
N GLN A 94 24.29 -5.62 8.20
CA GLN A 94 23.94 -7.02 8.13
C GLN A 94 22.40 -7.10 8.15
N GLY A 95 21.84 -7.88 7.23
CA GLY A 95 20.42 -8.21 7.23
C GLY A 95 20.00 -8.90 8.52
N TYR A 96 18.69 -8.99 8.72
CA TYR A 96 18.11 -9.58 9.93
C TYR A 96 18.64 -10.99 10.20
N ARG A 97 19.07 -11.23 11.45
CA ARG A 97 19.53 -12.52 11.98
C ARG A 97 18.72 -12.90 13.22
N GLY A 98 17.44 -13.18 13.02
CA GLY A 98 16.55 -13.69 14.04
C GLY A 98 15.79 -14.94 13.55
N PRO A 99 14.71 -15.36 14.23
CA PRO A 99 13.85 -16.43 13.74
C PRO A 99 13.36 -16.14 12.31
N LEU A 100 13.07 -17.19 11.53
CA LEU A 100 12.71 -17.06 10.11
C LEU A 100 11.71 -15.91 9.88
N PRO A 101 12.02 -14.91 9.04
CA PRO A 101 11.12 -13.80 8.80
C PRO A 101 9.80 -14.32 8.19
N LEU A 102 8.70 -13.65 8.54
CA LEU A 102 7.37 -14.01 8.04
C LEU A 102 7.32 -14.01 6.51
N ASP A 103 8.05 -13.10 5.87
CA ASP A 103 8.12 -13.02 4.41
C ASP A 103 8.75 -14.29 3.81
N GLU A 104 9.92 -14.74 4.27
CA GLU A 104 10.49 -16.03 3.82
C GLU A 104 9.60 -17.24 4.16
N TYR A 105 8.78 -17.18 5.22
CA TYR A 105 7.87 -18.28 5.56
C TYR A 105 6.66 -18.36 4.62
N TYR A 106 6.06 -17.22 4.25
CA TYR A 106 4.87 -17.18 3.40
C TYR A 106 5.17 -17.02 1.90
N ALA A 107 6.37 -16.56 1.54
CA ALA A 107 6.83 -16.33 0.18
C ALA A 107 8.31 -16.75 0.02
N PRO A 108 8.62 -18.05 0.08
CA PRO A 108 9.98 -18.55 -0.12
C PRO A 108 10.50 -18.23 -1.53
N ASP A 109 11.81 -18.01 -1.64
CA ASP A 109 12.48 -17.78 -2.93
C ASP A 109 12.72 -19.11 -3.66
N TYR A 110 11.77 -19.47 -4.52
CA TYR A 110 11.78 -20.70 -5.30
C TYR A 110 12.77 -20.70 -6.48
N LEU A 111 13.49 -19.60 -6.72
CA LEU A 111 14.43 -19.49 -7.84
C LEU A 111 15.86 -19.92 -7.47
N ASN A 112 16.15 -20.10 -6.18
CA ASN A 112 17.47 -20.46 -5.65
C ASN A 112 17.48 -21.80 -4.90
N GLU A 113 16.48 -22.66 -5.13
CA GLU A 113 16.44 -24.04 -4.61
C GLU A 113 17.50 -24.91 -5.31
N THR A 114 18.76 -24.78 -4.87
CA THR A 114 19.82 -25.73 -5.23
C THR A 114 20.48 -26.43 -4.06
N ASP A 115 20.15 -26.14 -2.80
CA ASP A 115 20.71 -26.88 -1.66
C ASP A 115 19.69 -27.04 -0.52
N GLY A 116 19.07 -28.23 -0.40
CA GLY A 116 18.32 -28.67 0.78
C GLY A 116 17.11 -29.56 0.51
#